data_AF-A0A6J1CSQ4-F1
#
_entry.id   AF-A0A6J1CSQ4-F1
#
_cell.length_a   1.000
_cell.length_b   1.000
_cell.length_c   1.000
_cell.angle_alpha   90.00
_cell.angle_beta   90.00
_cell.angle_gamma   90.00
#
_symmetry.space_group_name_H-M   'P 1'
#
loop_
_entity.id
_entity.type
_entity.pdbx_description
1 polymer ?
#
loop_
_entity_poly.entity_id
_entity_poly.type
_entity_poly.pdbx_seq_one_letter_code
_entity_poly.pdbx_strand_id
1 'polypeptide(L)'
;MSCARMSSMASLFFFIVALLHAVAAVDHHVGGDFGWNLPPTPTFFSDWARNRTFFVGDTLRFNSSANETHNFAQPPSQSEFDGCVDPGIVFDPRLFITFNRPGRLYFICTVGNHCKQGMKFAVDVLATPGTTPTNAAALFTVPPLPSLFFAAILLNLLFFV
;
A
#
# COMPACT_ATOMS: atom_id res chain seq x y z
N MET A 1 29.64 21.63 30.67
CA MET A 1 29.75 20.72 29.51
C MET A 1 28.61 19.70 29.40
N SER A 2 27.87 19.39 30.48
CA SER A 2 26.81 18.36 30.46
C SER A 2 25.49 18.78 29.80
N CYS A 3 25.09 20.06 29.83
CA CYS A 3 23.86 20.52 29.15
C CYS A 3 23.93 20.45 27.62
N ALA A 4 25.09 20.76 27.02
CA ALA A 4 25.27 20.72 25.57
C ALA A 4 25.21 19.28 25.02
N ARG A 5 25.73 18.30 25.78
CA ARG A 5 25.64 16.87 25.43
C ARG A 5 24.21 16.34 25.55
N MET A 6 23.45 16.77 26.56
CA MET A 6 22.04 16.40 26.72
C MET A 6 21.15 16.96 25.60
N SER A 7 21.39 18.23 25.21
CA SER A 7 20.67 18.86 24.09
C SER A 7 20.97 18.18 22.75
N SER A 8 22.22 17.77 22.50
CA SER A 8 22.61 17.09 21.26
C SER A 8 22.00 15.70 21.12
N MET A 9 21.89 14.94 22.22
CA MET A 9 21.27 13.61 22.20
C MET A 9 19.74 13.69 22.02
N ALA A 10 19.10 14.70 22.63
CA ALA A 10 17.68 14.95 22.44
C ALA A 10 17.36 15.29 20.97
N SER A 11 18.12 16.18 20.34
CA SER A 11 17.95 16.50 18.92
C SER A 11 18.12 15.27 18.01
N LEU A 12 19.14 14.43 18.27
CA LEU A 12 19.37 13.21 17.48
C LEU A 12 18.21 12.21 17.63
N PHE A 13 17.66 12.06 18.85
CA PHE A 13 16.50 11.22 19.10
C PHE A 13 15.25 11.72 18.35
N PHE A 14 14.98 13.03 18.35
CA PHE A 14 13.88 13.61 17.57
C PHE A 14 14.04 13.39 16.05
N PHE A 15 15.27 13.47 15.52
CA PHE A 15 15.54 13.14 14.12
C PHE A 15 15.31 11.65 13.81
N ILE A 16 15.72 10.73 14.69
CA ILE A 16 15.52 9.28 14.49
C ILE A 16 14.03 8.91 14.56
N VAL A 17 13.27 9.49 15.51
CA VAL A 17 11.83 9.24 15.62
C VAL A 17 11.07 9.85 14.43
N ALA A 18 11.47 11.02 13.93
CA ALA A 18 10.90 11.61 12.72
C ALA A 18 11.18 10.78 11.44
N LEU A 19 12.19 9.90 11.46
CA LEU A 19 12.48 8.98 10.35
C LEU A 19 11.75 7.64 10.49
N LEU A 20 11.24 7.30 11.68
CA LEU A 20 10.38 6.13 11.90
C LEU A 20 8.94 6.44 11.49
N HIS A 21 8.68 6.50 10.19
CA HIS A 21 7.32 6.37 9.67
C HIS A 21 6.99 4.88 9.57
N ALA A 22 6.18 4.37 10.50
CA ALA A 22 5.54 3.08 10.32
C ALA A 22 4.52 3.21 9.17
N VAL A 23 4.82 2.62 8.02
CA VAL A 23 3.88 2.59 6.89
C VAL A 23 2.84 1.51 7.19
N ALA A 24 1.70 1.92 7.72
CA ALA A 24 0.53 1.04 7.84
C ALA A 24 -0.18 0.91 6.49
N ALA A 25 -0.76 -0.26 6.23
CA ALA A 25 -1.65 -0.45 5.09
C ALA A 25 -2.84 0.51 5.17
N VAL A 26 -3.16 1.14 4.05
CA VAL A 26 -4.24 2.13 3.94
C VAL A 26 -5.46 1.53 3.24
N ASP A 27 -6.63 1.79 3.82
CA ASP A 27 -7.92 1.50 3.19
C ASP A 27 -8.40 2.70 2.38
N HIS A 28 -8.40 2.58 1.05
CA HIS A 28 -8.82 3.61 0.11
C HIS A 28 -10.28 3.39 -0.29
N HIS A 29 -11.16 4.29 0.14
CA HIS A 29 -12.54 4.35 -0.33
C HIS A 29 -12.59 5.04 -1.71
N VAL A 30 -12.94 4.27 -2.73
CA VAL A 30 -12.97 4.74 -4.12
C VAL A 30 -14.01 5.85 -4.27
N GLY A 31 -13.59 7.02 -4.78
CA GLY A 31 -14.43 8.21 -4.89
C GLY A 31 -14.63 8.98 -3.58
N GLY A 32 -14.12 8.50 -2.44
CA GLY A 32 -14.36 9.13 -1.13
C GLY A 32 -15.85 9.12 -0.78
N ASP A 33 -16.37 10.25 -0.29
CA ASP A 33 -17.79 10.39 0.08
C ASP A 33 -18.74 10.22 -1.11
N PHE A 34 -18.27 10.47 -2.34
CA PHE A 34 -19.07 10.25 -3.55
C PHE A 34 -19.29 8.76 -3.86
N GLY A 35 -18.34 7.90 -3.47
CA GLY A 35 -18.38 6.47 -3.74
C GLY A 35 -18.15 6.08 -5.20
N TRP A 36 -18.39 4.81 -5.49
CA TRP A 36 -18.28 4.20 -6.82
C TRP A 36 -19.61 4.29 -7.57
N ASN A 37 -19.94 5.49 -8.03
CA ASN A 37 -21.18 5.82 -8.75
C ASN A 37 -20.88 6.51 -10.09
N LEU A 38 -21.90 6.70 -10.93
CA LEU A 38 -21.74 7.43 -12.19
C LEU A 38 -21.24 8.87 -11.95
N PRO A 39 -20.02 9.22 -12.41
CA PRO A 39 -19.40 10.47 -12.00
C PRO A 39 -20.00 11.69 -12.72
N PRO A 40 -19.94 12.88 -12.12
CA PRO A 40 -20.39 14.12 -12.76
C PRO A 40 -19.51 14.52 -13.96
N THR A 41 -18.26 14.05 -13.99
CA THR A 41 -17.29 14.32 -15.04
C THR A 41 -16.49 13.07 -15.38
N PRO A 42 -16.12 12.84 -16.65
CA PRO A 42 -15.36 11.63 -17.04
C PRO A 42 -14.01 11.44 -16.32
N THR A 43 -13.42 12.51 -15.78
CA THR A 43 -12.11 12.47 -15.08
C THR A 43 -12.20 12.28 -13.57
N PHE A 44 -13.41 12.23 -12.99
CA PHE A 44 -13.59 12.26 -11.54
C PHE A 44 -12.74 11.20 -10.80
N PHE A 45 -12.80 9.94 -11.26
CA PHE A 45 -12.05 8.85 -10.62
C PHE A 45 -10.56 8.88 -10.93
N SER A 46 -10.13 9.35 -12.10
CA SER A 46 -8.71 9.52 -12.39
C SER A 46 -8.09 10.67 -11.57
N ASP A 47 -8.86 11.72 -11.32
CA ASP A 47 -8.47 12.82 -10.41
C ASP A 47 -8.39 12.34 -8.96
N TRP A 48 -9.37 11.53 -8.52
CA TRP A 48 -9.33 10.86 -7.20
C TRP A 48 -8.08 9.98 -7.05
N ALA A 49 -7.75 9.18 -8.05
CA ALA A 49 -6.59 8.29 -8.00
C ALA A 49 -5.27 9.06 -8.00
N ARG A 50 -5.16 10.14 -8.80
CA ARG A 50 -3.95 10.97 -8.90
C ARG A 50 -3.57 11.67 -7.58
N ASN A 51 -4.54 11.96 -6.73
CA ASN A 51 -4.30 12.61 -5.44
C ASN A 51 -3.91 11.63 -4.31
N ARG A 52 -3.50 10.41 -4.66
CA ARG A 52 -3.17 9.33 -3.73
C ARG A 52 -1.90 8.61 -4.16
N THR A 53 -1.26 7.96 -3.20
CA THR A 53 -0.17 7.02 -3.44
C THR A 53 -0.60 5.67 -2.90
N PHE A 54 -0.37 4.61 -3.68
CA PHE A 54 -0.79 3.26 -3.36
C PHE A 54 0.43 2.39 -3.12
N PHE A 55 0.41 1.63 -2.05
CA PHE A 55 1.46 0.67 -1.72
C PHE A 55 0.93 -0.76 -1.70
N VAL A 56 1.83 -1.73 -1.84
CA VAL A 56 1.51 -3.12 -1.50
C VAL A 56 1.02 -3.19 -0.05
N GLY A 57 -0.05 -3.94 0.17
CA GLY A 57 -0.78 -4.03 1.44
C GLY A 57 -2.00 -3.11 1.52
N ASP A 58 -2.05 -2.02 0.75
CA ASP A 58 -3.23 -1.15 0.72
C ASP A 58 -4.44 -1.88 0.11
N THR A 59 -5.64 -1.41 0.46
CA THR A 59 -6.90 -2.00 0.01
C THR A 59 -7.80 -0.97 -0.67
N LEU A 60 -8.46 -1.35 -1.77
CA LEU A 60 -9.55 -0.58 -2.40
C LEU A 60 -10.91 -1.09 -1.93
N ARG A 61 -11.79 -0.15 -1.56
CA ARG A 61 -13.20 -0.42 -1.23
C ARG A 61 -14.13 0.32 -2.18
N PHE A 62 -15.02 -0.43 -2.82
CA PHE A 62 -16.01 0.10 -3.77
C PHE A 62 -17.38 0.18 -3.09
N ASN A 63 -17.77 1.39 -2.69
CA ASN A 63 -19.07 1.63 -2.07
C ASN A 63 -19.98 2.36 -3.06
N SER A 64 -21.06 1.72 -3.50
CA SER A 64 -22.07 2.32 -4.38
C SER A 64 -23.33 2.70 -3.60
N SER A 65 -24.08 3.65 -4.14
CA SER A 65 -25.38 4.05 -3.59
C SER A 65 -26.37 2.88 -3.65
N ALA A 66 -27.23 2.73 -2.64
CA ALA A 66 -28.12 1.56 -2.51
C ALA A 66 -29.08 1.33 -3.71
N ASN A 67 -29.34 2.37 -4.50
CA ASN A 67 -30.25 2.32 -5.65
C ASN A 67 -29.52 2.11 -6.99
N GLU A 68 -28.18 2.01 -6.98
CA GLU A 68 -27.39 1.85 -8.20
C GLU A 68 -26.66 0.51 -8.20
N THR A 69 -26.82 -0.25 -9.30
CA THR A 69 -26.12 -1.52 -9.48
C THR A 69 -24.82 -1.24 -10.22
N HIS A 70 -23.71 -1.35 -9.50
CA HIS A 70 -22.37 -1.24 -10.06
C HIS A 70 -21.55 -2.46 -9.68
N ASN A 71 -20.69 -2.88 -10.59
CA ASN A 71 -19.59 -3.80 -10.32
C ASN A 71 -18.27 -3.07 -10.53
N PHE A 72 -17.18 -3.77 -10.25
CA PHE A 72 -15.87 -3.38 -10.74
C PHE A 72 -15.19 -4.58 -11.39
N ALA A 73 -14.33 -4.30 -12.36
CA ALA A 73 -13.54 -5.30 -13.06
C ALA A 73 -12.12 -4.79 -13.28
N GLN A 74 -11.21 -5.71 -13.54
CA GLN A 74 -9.78 -5.43 -13.74
C GLN A 74 -9.33 -5.85 -15.14
N PRO A 75 -9.37 -4.93 -16.12
CA PRO A 75 -8.83 -5.18 -17.45
C PRO A 75 -7.32 -5.52 -17.39
N PRO A 76 -6.84 -6.49 -18.19
CA PRO A 76 -5.44 -6.89 -18.16
C PRO A 76 -4.48 -5.89 -18.82
N SER A 77 -4.97 -5.02 -19.72
CA SER A 77 -4.15 -4.05 -20.43
C SER A 77 -4.74 -2.64 -20.47
N GLN A 78 -3.87 -1.67 -20.78
CA GLN A 78 -4.28 -0.28 -21.00
C GLN A 78 -5.26 -0.16 -22.18
N SER A 79 -5.05 -0.89 -23.27
CA SER A 79 -5.93 -0.83 -24.44
C SER A 79 -7.36 -1.28 -24.12
N GLU A 80 -7.53 -2.33 -23.31
CA GLU A 80 -8.86 -2.82 -22.93
C GLU A 80 -9.54 -1.88 -21.93
N PHE A 81 -8.75 -1.32 -21.00
CA PHE A 81 -9.19 -0.25 -20.12
C PHE A 81 -9.66 0.97 -20.92
N ASP A 82 -8.88 1.45 -21.89
CA ASP A 82 -9.18 2.61 -22.73
C ASP A 82 -10.40 2.36 -23.64
N GLY A 83 -10.49 1.16 -24.22
CA GLY A 83 -11.62 0.77 -25.06
C GLY A 83 -12.91 0.40 -24.30
N CYS A 84 -12.81 0.08 -23.00
CA CYS A 84 -13.90 -0.52 -22.22
C CYS A 84 -14.46 -1.80 -22.88
N VAL A 85 -13.59 -2.72 -23.31
CA VAL A 85 -13.98 -3.89 -24.16
C VAL A 85 -13.81 -5.25 -23.49
N ASP A 86 -12.67 -5.52 -22.86
CA ASP A 86 -12.43 -6.75 -22.10
C ASP A 86 -12.33 -6.39 -20.61
N PRO A 87 -13.32 -6.79 -19.79
CA PRO A 87 -13.29 -6.47 -18.37
C PRO A 87 -12.27 -7.30 -17.59
N GLY A 88 -11.73 -8.38 -18.16
CA GLY A 88 -10.93 -9.35 -17.43
C GLY A 88 -11.74 -9.97 -16.29
N ILE A 89 -11.21 -9.88 -15.06
CA ILE A 89 -11.87 -10.41 -13.88
C ILE A 89 -12.92 -9.40 -13.39
N VAL A 90 -14.18 -9.84 -13.31
CA VAL A 90 -15.29 -9.08 -12.74
C VAL A 90 -15.50 -9.51 -11.29
N PHE A 91 -15.64 -8.53 -10.40
CA PHE A 91 -15.78 -8.75 -8.96
C PHE A 91 -17.16 -8.34 -8.47
N ASP A 92 -17.62 -9.00 -7.41
CA ASP A 92 -18.78 -8.57 -6.64
C ASP A 92 -18.46 -7.25 -5.92
N PRO A 93 -19.33 -6.23 -5.99
CA PRO A 93 -19.07 -4.91 -5.39
C PRO A 93 -18.91 -4.94 -3.86
N ARG A 94 -19.34 -5.99 -3.17
CA ARG A 94 -19.11 -6.16 -1.72
C ARG A 94 -17.68 -6.61 -1.40
N LEU A 95 -16.91 -7.03 -2.40
CA LEU A 95 -15.52 -7.40 -2.24
C LEU A 95 -14.62 -6.18 -2.22
N PHE A 96 -13.44 -6.36 -1.65
CA PHE A 96 -12.36 -5.39 -1.64
C PHE A 96 -11.12 -6.00 -2.31
N ILE A 97 -10.24 -5.14 -2.83
CA ILE A 97 -9.00 -5.56 -3.48
C ILE A 97 -7.82 -5.09 -2.64
N THR A 98 -7.05 -6.03 -2.10
CA THR A 98 -5.77 -5.74 -1.45
C THR A 98 -4.64 -5.88 -2.48
N PHE A 99 -3.77 -4.88 -2.58
CA PHE A 99 -2.64 -4.94 -3.49
C PHE A 99 -1.56 -5.85 -2.94
N ASN A 100 -1.25 -6.93 -3.65
CA ASN A 100 -0.25 -7.91 -3.24
C ASN A 100 1.09 -7.77 -3.98
N ARG A 101 1.15 -6.92 -5.01
CA ARG A 101 2.36 -6.70 -5.81
C ARG A 101 2.39 -5.27 -6.37
N PRO A 102 3.59 -4.71 -6.60
CA PRO A 102 3.74 -3.45 -7.30
C PRO A 102 3.30 -3.57 -8.76
N GLY A 103 2.92 -2.44 -9.35
CA GLY A 103 2.60 -2.34 -10.77
C GLY A 103 1.39 -1.46 -11.05
N ARG A 104 1.18 -1.20 -12.35
CA ARG A 104 0.00 -0.46 -12.82
C ARG A 104 -1.20 -1.41 -12.93
N LEU A 105 -2.31 -1.01 -12.32
CA LEU A 105 -3.57 -1.76 -12.33
C LEU A 105 -4.70 -0.86 -12.84
N TYR A 106 -5.68 -1.45 -13.51
CA TYR A 106 -6.81 -0.78 -14.14
C TYR A 106 -8.12 -1.24 -13.51
N PHE A 107 -9.07 -0.33 -13.34
CA PHE A 107 -10.38 -0.63 -12.77
C PHE A 107 -11.48 0.03 -13.59
N ILE A 108 -12.54 -0.72 -13.90
CA ILE A 108 -13.69 -0.23 -14.67
C ILE A 108 -15.02 -0.73 -14.08
N CYS A 109 -16.12 -0.04 -14.35
CA CYS A 109 -17.47 -0.58 -14.20
C CYS A 109 -17.95 -1.14 -15.55
N THR A 110 -18.46 -2.37 -15.58
CA THR A 110 -18.87 -3.04 -16.83
C THR A 110 -20.37 -2.96 -17.09
N VAL A 111 -21.11 -2.25 -16.23
CA VAL A 111 -22.56 -2.10 -16.36
C VAL A 111 -22.86 -1.09 -17.46
N GLY A 112 -23.56 -1.55 -18.51
CA GLY A 112 -23.98 -0.70 -19.62
C GLY A 112 -22.83 0.11 -20.23
N ASN A 113 -22.95 1.43 -20.23
CA ASN A 113 -21.94 2.35 -20.76
C ASN A 113 -21.12 3.08 -19.68
N HIS A 114 -21.17 2.63 -18.42
CA HIS A 114 -20.62 3.36 -17.28
C HIS A 114 -19.10 3.58 -17.40
N CYS A 115 -18.34 2.60 -17.91
CA CYS A 115 -16.91 2.76 -18.16
C CYS A 115 -16.61 3.95 -19.10
N LYS A 116 -17.35 4.08 -20.21
CA LYS A 116 -17.16 5.19 -21.17
C LYS A 116 -17.68 6.52 -20.63
N GLN A 117 -18.58 6.49 -19.65
CA GLN A 117 -19.04 7.67 -18.92
C GLN A 117 -18.09 8.10 -17.80
N GLY A 118 -16.98 7.37 -17.59
CA GLY A 118 -15.93 7.76 -16.66
C GLY A 118 -15.85 6.94 -15.39
N MET A 119 -16.66 5.89 -15.20
CA MET A 119 -16.47 4.92 -14.11
C MET A 119 -15.27 4.01 -14.39
N LYS A 120 -14.09 4.61 -14.40
CA LYS A 120 -12.81 3.95 -14.64
C LYS A 120 -11.66 4.74 -14.05
N PHE A 121 -10.64 4.06 -13.56
CA PHE A 121 -9.38 4.68 -13.14
C PHE A 121 -8.23 3.67 -13.20
N ALA A 122 -7.01 4.18 -13.15
CA ALA A 122 -5.81 3.39 -13.02
C ALA A 122 -5.04 3.83 -11.77
N VAL A 123 -4.28 2.91 -11.19
CA VAL A 123 -3.40 3.18 -10.05
C VAL A 123 -2.01 2.61 -10.32
N ASP A 124 -0.99 3.27 -9.80
CA ASP A 124 0.37 2.76 -9.76
C ASP A 124 0.69 2.32 -8.34
N VAL A 125 0.79 1.02 -8.13
CA VAL A 125 1.11 0.43 -6.83
C VAL A 125 2.62 0.34 -6.66
N LEU A 126 3.13 0.95 -5.59
CA LEU A 126 4.54 0.92 -5.22
C LEU A 126 4.83 -0.23 -4.25
N ALA A 127 6.09 -0.69 -4.22
CA ALA A 127 6.55 -1.60 -3.18
C ALA A 127 6.53 -0.90 -1.82
N THR A 128 6.13 -1.61 -0.77
CA THR A 128 6.19 -1.10 0.60
C THR A 128 7.67 -1.02 1.04
N PRO A 129 8.16 0.14 1.49
CA PRO A 129 9.52 0.27 2.00
C PRO A 129 9.74 -0.62 3.22
N GLY A 130 10.80 -1.45 3.22
CA GLY A 130 11.20 -2.29 4.35
C GLY A 130 10.75 -3.75 4.30
N THR A 131 9.86 -4.12 3.39
CA THR A 131 9.50 -5.53 3.14
C THR A 131 10.33 -6.06 1.97
N THR A 132 11.54 -6.54 2.25
CA THR A 132 12.26 -7.41 1.32
C THR A 132 11.37 -8.62 1.06
N PRO A 133 11.09 -9.01 -0.19
CA PRO A 133 10.35 -10.23 -0.45
C PRO A 133 11.16 -11.38 0.14
N THR A 134 10.64 -12.03 1.18
CA THR A 134 11.22 -13.27 1.68
C THR A 134 11.00 -14.31 0.60
N ASN A 135 12.00 -14.48 -0.27
CA ASN A 135 12.03 -15.58 -1.21
C ASN A 135 12.12 -16.84 -0.35
N ALA A 136 10.98 -17.50 -0.11
CA ALA A 136 10.88 -18.74 0.62
C ALA A 136 11.40 -19.90 -0.25
N ALA A 137 12.68 -19.84 -0.63
CA ALA A 137 13.40 -20.91 -1.32
C ALA A 137 14.90 -20.58 -1.41
N ALA A 138 15.60 -20.60 -0.27
CA ALA A 138 17.02 -20.88 -0.26
C ALA A 138 17.41 -21.50 1.08
N LEU A 139 17.34 -22.83 1.14
CA LEU A 139 18.02 -23.63 2.15
C LEU A 139 19.52 -23.38 2.01
N PHE A 140 20.07 -22.43 2.76
CA PHE A 140 21.51 -22.37 2.99
C PHE A 140 21.79 -22.93 4.38
N THR A 141 22.36 -24.13 4.38
CA THR A 141 22.93 -24.79 5.56
C THR A 141 24.01 -23.88 6.16
N VAL A 142 23.70 -23.28 7.31
CA VAL A 142 24.66 -22.52 8.10
C VAL A 142 25.69 -23.51 8.68
N PRO A 143 27.00 -23.38 8.40
CA PRO A 143 28.00 -24.15 9.10
C PRO A 143 28.13 -23.65 10.55
N PRO A 144 28.42 -24.52 11.54
CA PRO A 144 28.54 -24.09 12.92
C PRO A 144 29.78 -23.20 13.08
N LEU A 145 29.58 -21.95 13.51
CA LEU A 145 30.69 -21.12 13.97
C LEU A 145 31.18 -21.61 15.34
N PRO A 146 32.51 -21.67 15.56
CA PRO A 146 33.07 -22.06 16.85
C PRO A 146 32.86 -20.99 17.91
N SER A 147 32.66 -21.50 19.12
CA SER A 147 32.39 -20.87 20.40
C SER A 147 33.33 -19.72 20.80
N LEU A 148 32.85 -18.91 21.76
CA LEU A 148 33.60 -18.08 22.74
C LEU A 148 33.53 -16.55 22.58
N PHE A 149 32.36 -15.91 22.62
CA PHE A 149 32.26 -14.47 23.01
C PHE A 149 30.99 -14.07 23.78
N PHE A 150 30.39 -15.00 24.53
CA PHE A 150 29.30 -14.68 25.48
C PHE A 150 29.70 -14.98 26.93
N ALA A 151 30.70 -14.25 27.45
CA ALA A 151 31.04 -14.29 28.88
C ALA A 151 31.80 -13.04 29.37
N ALA A 152 31.49 -11.85 28.86
CA ALA A 152 32.21 -10.63 29.30
C ALA A 152 31.36 -9.37 29.49
N ILE A 153 30.02 -9.44 29.40
CA ILE A 153 29.16 -8.25 29.56
C ILE A 153 28.32 -8.28 30.87
N LEU A 154 28.43 -9.34 31.69
CA LEU A 154 27.66 -9.48 32.94
C LEU A 154 28.50 -9.52 34.24
N LEU A 155 29.76 -9.10 34.20
CA LEU A 155 30.61 -9.01 35.41
C LEU A 155 31.32 -7.64 35.54
N ASN A 156 30.62 -6.55 35.23
CA ASN A 156 31.09 -5.18 35.55
C ASN A 156 29.97 -4.28 36.10
N LEU A 157 28.91 -4.86 36.67
CA LEU A 157 27.84 -4.11 37.35
C LEU A 157 27.76 -4.42 38.86
N LEU A 158 28.85 -4.89 39.48
CA LEU A 158 28.91 -5.12 40.94
C LEU A 158 30.18 -4.61 41.62
N PHE A 159 30.96 -3.69 41.03
CA PHE A 159 31.97 -2.94 41.79
C PHE A 159 32.13 -1.51 41.25
N PHE A 160 31.88 -0.52 42.13
CA PHE A 160 32.10 0.93 42.03
C PHE A 160 31.06 1.70 41.18
N VAL A 161 30.14 2.51 41.72
CA VAL A 161 29.95 3.12 43.04
C VAL A 161 28.45 3.26 43.28
#